data_AF-A0A816KR36-F1
#
_entry.id   AF-A0A816KR36-F1
#
_cell.length_a   1.000
_cell.length_b   1.000
_cell.length_c   1.000
_cell.angle_alpha   90.00
_cell.angle_beta   90.00
_cell.angle_gamma   90.00
#
_symmetry.space_group_name_H-M   'P 1'
#
loop_
_entity.id
_entity.type
_entity.pdbx_description
1 polymer ?
#
loop_
_entity_poly.entity_id
_entity_poly.type
_entity_poly.pdbx_seq_one_letter_code
_entity_poly.pdbx_strand_id
1 'polypeptide(L)'
;MKSVVYPFIRLQLQNGETARFWFDNWSPFGCLYDYLDASTSRFGIPLHATVASLFRRGAWRLPPARSDRLLQLLSFITTIHLTTDADSYSWEIDGKPMLRYDTGKVYHHLCGDQAVVQWAGAVWSSKSIPRHSFHSWLVVFDRNPTRDRLLSWGLQVSHLCIL
;
A
#
# COMPACT_ATOMS: atom_id res chain seq x y z
N MET A 1 6.43 2.85 -1.06
CA MET A 1 5.68 1.66 -0.62
C MET A 1 4.45 2.01 0.20
N LYS A 2 4.54 2.88 1.24
CA LYS A 2 3.36 3.33 2.02
C LYS A 2 2.20 3.84 1.15
N SER A 3 2.47 4.68 0.16
CA SER A 3 1.46 5.22 -0.77
C SER A 3 0.75 4.16 -1.62
N VAL A 4 1.42 3.04 -1.90
CA VAL A 4 0.84 1.94 -2.68
C VAL A 4 -0.06 1.08 -1.81
N VAL A 5 0.31 0.86 -0.54
CA VAL A 5 -0.44 0.00 0.38
C VAL A 5 -1.60 0.74 1.04
N TYR A 6 -1.47 2.06 1.22
CA TYR A 6 -2.46 2.90 1.90
C TYR A 6 -3.90 2.74 1.39
N PRO A 7 -4.18 2.70 0.07
CA PRO A 7 -5.54 2.52 -0.43
C PRO A 7 -6.14 1.16 -0.05
N PHE A 8 -5.30 0.14 0.14
CA PHE A 8 -5.76 -1.22 0.46
C PHE A 8 -6.10 -1.41 1.92
N ILE A 9 -5.65 -0.52 2.81
CA ILE A 9 -5.95 -0.60 4.23
C ILE A 9 -7.02 0.44 4.52
N ARG A 10 -8.23 -0.03 4.80
CA ARG A 10 -9.39 0.79 5.14
C ARG A 10 -9.71 0.68 6.62
N LEU A 11 -9.95 1.81 7.26
CA LEU A 11 -10.40 1.86 8.64
C LEU A 11 -11.92 1.87 8.68
N GLN A 12 -12.51 0.84 9.27
CA GLN A 12 -13.93 0.79 9.60
C GLN A 12 -14.16 1.60 10.86
N LEU A 13 -14.70 2.81 10.67
CA LEU A 13 -14.95 3.75 11.74
C LEU A 13 -16.14 3.27 12.58
N GLN A 14 -15.94 3.15 13.89
CA GLN A 14 -16.96 2.75 14.86
C GLN A 14 -17.00 3.78 15.99
N ASN A 15 -16.33 3.55 17.12
CA ASN A 15 -16.22 4.53 18.20
C ASN A 15 -15.32 5.72 17.85
N GLY A 16 -14.42 5.60 16.87
CA GLY A 16 -13.50 6.64 16.41
C GLY A 16 -12.37 6.99 17.37
N GLU A 17 -12.17 6.19 18.43
CA GLU A 17 -11.16 6.46 19.47
C GLU A 17 -9.75 6.17 18.99
N THR A 18 -9.60 5.20 18.09
CA THR A 18 -8.29 4.82 17.53
C THR A 18 -8.06 5.42 16.15
N ALA A 19 -9.15 5.84 15.48
CA ALA A 19 -9.13 6.51 14.19
C ALA A 19 -8.47 7.89 14.25
N ARG A 20 -7.28 8.05 13.68
CA ARG A 20 -6.63 9.35 13.49
C ARG A 20 -7.32 10.11 12.37
N PHE A 21 -7.80 11.30 12.68
CA PHE A 21 -8.55 12.14 11.75
C PHE A 21 -7.79 12.37 10.44
N TRP A 22 -6.52 12.75 10.51
CA TRP A 22 -5.74 13.20 9.35
C TRP A 22 -5.19 12.08 8.48
N PHE A 23 -4.70 11.01 9.09
CA PHE A 23 -3.83 10.06 8.42
C PHE A 23 -4.50 8.72 8.13
N ASP A 24 -5.51 8.32 8.91
CA ASP A 24 -6.12 7.00 8.71
C ASP A 24 -7.15 7.04 7.58
N ASN A 25 -7.26 5.93 6.86
CA ASN A 25 -8.10 5.82 5.67
C ASN A 25 -9.55 5.44 6.03
N TRP A 26 -10.21 6.29 6.80
CA TRP A 26 -11.61 6.10 7.24
C TRP A 26 -12.64 6.83 6.38
N SER A 27 -12.20 7.70 5.46
CA SER A 27 -13.05 8.52 4.60
C SER A 27 -12.91 8.15 3.12
N PRO A 28 -13.94 8.33 2.27
CA PRO A 28 -13.84 8.01 0.85
C PRO A 28 -12.76 8.85 0.13
N PHE A 29 -12.35 9.96 0.72
CA PHE A 29 -11.33 10.87 0.19
C PHE A 29 -9.88 10.40 0.46
N GLY A 30 -9.70 9.30 1.19
CA GLY A 30 -8.38 8.79 1.55
C GLY A 30 -7.75 9.57 2.70
N CYS A 31 -6.46 9.92 2.54
CA CYS A 31 -5.70 10.68 3.52
C CYS A 31 -6.17 12.13 3.56
N LEU A 32 -6.85 12.52 4.63
CA LEU A 32 -7.39 13.87 4.78
C LEU A 32 -6.30 14.94 4.88
N TYR A 33 -5.12 14.57 5.38
CA TYR A 33 -3.96 15.47 5.41
C TYR A 33 -3.58 15.95 4.00
N ASP A 34 -3.53 15.02 3.04
CA ASP A 34 -3.16 15.29 1.65
C ASP A 34 -4.34 15.89 0.88
N TYR A 35 -5.56 15.36 1.10
CA TYR A 35 -6.76 15.82 0.41
C TYR A 35 -7.10 17.29 0.73
N LEU A 36 -6.97 17.70 1.99
CA LEU A 36 -7.26 19.06 2.43
C LEU A 36 -6.07 20.02 2.34
N ASP A 37 -4.89 19.53 1.90
CA ASP A 37 -3.63 20.26 1.98
C ASP A 37 -3.43 20.92 3.37
N ALA A 38 -3.52 20.07 4.40
CA ALA A 38 -3.37 20.48 5.80
C ALA A 38 -1.94 20.94 6.15
N SER A 39 -1.00 20.79 5.21
CA SER A 39 0.34 21.36 5.32
C SER A 39 0.34 22.88 5.23
N THR A 40 -0.48 23.43 4.32
CA THR A 40 -0.59 24.87 4.04
C THR A 40 -1.71 25.51 4.85
N SER A 41 -2.77 24.76 5.14
CA SER A 41 -4.01 25.28 5.72
C SER A 41 -4.10 25.08 7.23
N ARG A 42 -4.37 26.17 7.96
CA ARG A 42 -4.60 26.12 9.42
C ARG A 42 -6.05 25.76 9.74
N PHE A 43 -6.34 24.46 9.83
CA PHE A 43 -7.66 23.95 10.19
C PHE A 43 -7.97 23.99 11.70
N GLY A 44 -6.96 24.20 12.55
CA GLY A 44 -7.15 24.24 14.01
C GLY A 44 -7.45 22.88 14.66
N ILE A 45 -7.32 21.78 13.91
CA ILE A 45 -7.44 20.41 14.40
C ILE A 45 -6.03 19.88 14.69
N PRO A 46 -5.75 19.36 15.89
CA PRO A 46 -4.45 18.76 16.21
C PRO A 46 -4.06 17.64 15.25
N LEU A 47 -2.77 17.50 14.93
CA LEU A 47 -2.27 16.46 14.02
C LEU A 47 -2.52 15.03 14.51
N HIS A 48 -2.58 14.85 15.83
CA HIS A 48 -2.84 13.57 16.49
C HIS A 48 -4.30 13.47 16.99
N ALA A 49 -5.20 14.35 16.53
CA ALA A 49 -6.61 14.27 16.88
C ALA A 49 -7.23 12.98 16.34
N THR A 50 -8.03 12.33 17.18
CA THR A 50 -8.84 11.19 16.79
C THR A 50 -10.22 11.66 16.33
N VAL A 51 -10.92 10.84 15.55
CA VAL A 51 -12.27 11.17 15.07
C VAL A 51 -13.23 11.36 16.26
N ALA A 52 -13.15 10.50 17.28
CA ALA A 52 -13.91 10.64 18.52
C ALA A 52 -13.61 11.95 19.26
N SER A 53 -12.35 12.41 19.28
CA SER A 53 -11.99 13.65 19.98
C SER A 53 -12.69 14.90 19.42
N LEU A 54 -13.06 14.84 18.13
CA LEU A 54 -13.76 15.89 17.40
C LEU A 54 -15.28 15.78 17.51
N PHE A 55 -15.81 14.65 17.96
CA PHE A 55 -17.23 14.44 18.20
C PHE A 55 -17.55 14.51 19.69
N ARG A 56 -18.12 15.63 20.16
CA ARG A 56 -18.48 15.81 21.58
C ARG A 56 -19.95 16.14 21.74
N ARG A 57 -20.63 15.42 22.64
CA ARG A 57 -22.03 15.66 23.03
C ARG A 57 -22.98 15.68 21.82
N GLY A 58 -22.78 14.76 20.86
CA GLY A 58 -23.62 14.66 19.66
C GLY A 58 -23.32 15.69 18.56
N ALA A 59 -22.28 16.51 18.71
CA ALA A 59 -21.91 17.53 17.74
C ALA A 59 -20.43 17.45 17.34
N TRP A 60 -20.17 17.67 16.04
CA TRP A 60 -18.84 17.76 15.48
C TRP A 60 -18.22 19.15 15.75
N ARG A 61 -17.00 19.17 16.28
CA ARG A 61 -16.19 20.37 16.50
C ARG A 61 -15.20 20.54 15.36
N LEU A 62 -15.71 20.97 14.21
CA LEU A 62 -14.92 21.19 13.01
C LEU A 62 -14.95 22.68 12.61
N PRO A 63 -13.88 23.20 11.98
CA PRO A 63 -13.88 24.55 11.47
C PRO A 63 -14.95 24.72 10.37
N PRO A 64 -15.46 25.95 10.15
CA PRO A 64 -16.38 26.21 9.05
C PRO A 64 -15.72 25.89 7.70
N ALA A 65 -16.53 25.49 6.72
CA ALA A 65 -16.07 25.21 5.36
C ALA A 65 -15.43 26.47 4.74
N ARG A 66 -14.12 26.40 4.46
CA ARG A 66 -13.36 27.46 3.77
C ARG A 66 -12.90 27.05 2.37
N SER A 67 -13.27 25.85 1.94
CA SER A 67 -12.98 25.29 0.62
C SER A 67 -14.04 24.24 0.26
N ASP A 68 -14.23 23.99 -1.03
CA ASP A 68 -15.17 22.97 -1.52
C ASP A 68 -14.80 21.57 -1.03
N ARG A 69 -13.49 21.26 -0.94
CA ARG A 69 -13.01 19.99 -0.40
C ARG A 69 -13.39 19.81 1.07
N LEU A 70 -13.26 20.86 1.87
CA LEU A 70 -13.69 20.82 3.27
C LEU A 70 -15.21 20.69 3.36
N LEU A 71 -15.97 21.37 2.49
CA LEU A 71 -17.43 21.24 2.44
C LEU A 71 -17.86 19.79 2.12
N GLN A 72 -17.22 19.14 1.14
CA GLN A 72 -17.45 17.73 0.81
C GLN A 72 -17.17 16.83 2.02
N LEU A 73 -16.03 17.02 2.69
CA LEU A 73 -15.71 16.28 3.90
C LEU A 73 -16.75 16.48 5.00
N LEU A 74 -17.14 17.73 5.28
CA LEU A 74 -18.12 18.05 6.31
C LEU A 74 -19.48 17.41 6.00
N SER A 75 -19.91 17.44 4.74
CA SER A 75 -21.15 16.79 4.31
C SER A 75 -21.11 15.27 4.57
N PHE A 76 -19.98 14.62 4.26
CA PHE A 76 -19.78 13.21 4.55
C PHE A 76 -19.77 12.92 6.05
N ILE A 77 -19.06 13.73 6.83
CA ILE A 77 -18.96 13.57 8.29
C ILE A 77 -20.35 13.65 8.96
N THR A 78 -21.25 14.51 8.46
CA THR A 78 -22.62 14.58 9.00
C THR A 78 -23.45 13.32 8.79
N THR A 79 -23.07 12.44 7.85
CA THR A 79 -23.74 11.15 7.62
C THR A 79 -23.22 10.02 8.51
N ILE A 80 -22.14 10.26 9.25
CA ILE A 80 -21.51 9.24 10.09
C ILE A 80 -22.19 9.18 11.45
N HIS A 81 -22.52 7.96 11.89
CA HIS A 81 -22.98 7.67 13.23
C HIS A 81 -21.92 6.83 13.95
N LEU A 82 -21.30 7.39 14.99
CA LEU A 82 -20.36 6.65 15.82
C LEU A 82 -21.11 5.65 16.71
N THR A 83 -20.59 4.44 16.79
CA THR A 83 -21.13 3.34 17.62
C THR A 83 -20.28 3.18 18.88
N THR A 84 -20.65 2.22 19.74
CA THR A 84 -19.85 1.85 20.92
C THR A 84 -18.75 0.84 20.62
N ASP A 85 -18.73 0.27 19.42
CA ASP A 85 -17.79 -0.78 19.06
C ASP A 85 -16.40 -0.22 18.74
N ALA A 86 -15.36 -1.03 18.91
CA ALA A 86 -14.00 -0.61 18.60
C ALA A 86 -13.80 -0.47 17.07
N ASP A 87 -13.05 0.55 16.66
CA ASP A 87 -12.63 0.66 15.26
C ASP A 87 -11.82 -0.57 14.83
N SER A 88 -11.92 -0.94 13.54
CA SER A 88 -11.19 -2.09 13.00
C SER A 88 -10.64 -1.82 11.61
N TYR A 89 -9.50 -2.44 11.29
CA TYR A 89 -8.90 -2.35 9.97
C TYR A 89 -9.35 -3.50 9.09
N SER A 90 -9.82 -3.17 7.89
CA SER A 90 -10.15 -4.12 6.84
C SER A 90 -9.24 -3.92 5.64
N TRP A 91 -8.82 -5.02 5.02
CA TRP A 91 -8.16 -4.96 3.72
C TRP A 91 -9.21 -4.85 2.61
N GLU A 92 -8.99 -4.00 1.64
CA GLU A 92 -9.88 -3.81 0.49
C GLU A 92 -9.06 -3.85 -0.80
N ILE A 93 -9.43 -4.73 -1.73
CA ILE A 93 -8.85 -4.80 -3.08
C ILE A 93 -10.01 -4.68 -4.06
N ASP A 94 -9.91 -3.78 -5.05
CA ASP A 94 -10.94 -3.54 -6.07
C ASP A 94 -12.36 -3.28 -5.50
N GLY A 95 -12.46 -2.52 -4.41
CA GLY A 95 -13.74 -2.19 -3.80
C GLY A 95 -14.34 -3.30 -2.92
N LYS A 96 -13.63 -4.43 -2.73
CA LYS A 96 -14.15 -5.60 -2.01
C LYS A 96 -13.39 -5.79 -0.69
N PRO A 97 -14.07 -5.71 0.47
CA PRO A 97 -13.45 -5.98 1.75
C PRO A 97 -13.09 -7.46 1.85
N MET A 98 -11.87 -7.73 2.30
CA MET A 98 -11.35 -9.06 2.54
C MET A 98 -11.46 -9.41 4.02
N LEU A 99 -12.19 -10.49 4.32
CA LEU A 99 -12.33 -11.01 5.68
C LEU A 99 -11.01 -11.58 6.24
N ARG A 100 -10.16 -12.11 5.36
CA ARG A 100 -8.86 -12.69 5.70
C ARG A 100 -7.80 -12.09 4.80
N TYR A 101 -6.69 -11.67 5.39
CA TYR A 101 -5.52 -11.22 4.65
C TYR A 101 -4.91 -12.41 3.89
N ASP A 102 -4.68 -12.22 2.58
CA ASP A 102 -4.06 -13.20 1.70
C ASP A 102 -2.88 -12.53 1.00
N THR A 103 -1.68 -12.89 1.43
CA THR A 103 -0.43 -12.36 0.89
C THR A 103 -0.31 -12.62 -0.62
N GLY A 104 -0.82 -13.77 -1.10
CA GLY A 104 -0.75 -14.13 -2.52
C GLY A 104 -1.61 -13.21 -3.38
N LYS A 105 -2.84 -12.93 -2.93
CA LYS A 105 -3.74 -11.99 -3.63
C LYS A 105 -3.20 -10.57 -3.64
N VAL A 106 -2.73 -10.09 -2.49
CA VAL A 106 -2.13 -8.74 -2.38
C VAL A 106 -0.89 -8.64 -3.27
N TYR A 107 -0.01 -9.64 -3.23
CA TYR A 107 1.18 -9.69 -4.08
C TYR A 107 0.84 -9.69 -5.57
N HIS A 108 -0.12 -10.54 -5.97
CA HIS A 108 -0.54 -10.62 -7.37
C HIS A 108 -1.13 -9.28 -7.86
N HIS A 109 -1.98 -8.65 -7.05
CA HIS A 109 -2.51 -7.33 -7.37
C HIS A 109 -1.42 -6.25 -7.46
N LEU A 110 -0.43 -6.28 -6.55
CA LEU A 110 0.71 -5.34 -6.57
C LEU A 110 1.64 -5.53 -7.77
N CYS A 111 1.87 -6.77 -8.18
CA CYS A 111 2.72 -7.08 -9.33
C CYS A 111 2.00 -6.86 -10.66
N GLY A 112 0.66 -6.84 -10.65
CA GLY A 112 -0.18 -6.77 -11.84
C GLY A 112 -0.08 -8.02 -12.70
N ASP A 113 -0.71 -7.95 -13.88
CA ASP A 113 -0.63 -9.01 -14.87
C ASP A 113 0.77 -9.07 -15.47
N GLN A 114 1.58 -10.01 -14.99
CA GLN A 114 2.86 -10.33 -15.61
C GLN A 114 2.68 -11.38 -16.70
N ALA A 115 3.31 -11.12 -17.85
CA ALA A 115 3.33 -12.08 -18.94
C ALA A 115 3.93 -13.41 -18.46
N VAL A 116 3.23 -14.50 -18.76
CA VAL A 116 3.74 -15.84 -18.50
C VAL A 116 4.94 -16.06 -19.42
N VAL A 117 6.12 -16.14 -18.82
CA VAL A 117 7.37 -16.38 -19.53
C VAL A 117 7.54 -17.87 -19.83
N GLN A 118 7.84 -18.20 -21.09
CA GLN A 118 7.94 -19.58 -21.56
C GLN A 118 9.05 -20.38 -20.85
N TRP A 119 10.11 -19.71 -20.41
CA TRP A 119 11.21 -20.35 -19.68
C TRP A 119 10.87 -20.70 -18.22
N ALA A 120 9.76 -20.20 -17.66
CA ALA A 120 9.43 -20.42 -16.24
C ALA A 120 9.32 -21.91 -15.91
N GLY A 121 8.68 -22.70 -16.77
CA GLY A 121 8.54 -24.15 -16.56
C GLY A 121 9.84 -24.93 -16.68
N ALA A 122 10.80 -24.44 -17.49
CA ALA A 122 12.12 -25.04 -17.62
C ALA A 122 12.98 -24.80 -16.38
N VAL A 123 12.85 -23.61 -15.77
CA VAL A 123 13.63 -23.21 -14.58
C VAL A 123 12.99 -23.71 -13.29
N TRP A 124 11.68 -23.55 -13.13
CA TRP A 124 10.93 -23.80 -11.90
C TRP A 124 10.02 -25.04 -12.03
N SER A 125 10.61 -26.21 -12.25
CA SER A 125 9.85 -27.47 -12.30
C SER A 125 9.71 -28.10 -10.91
N SER A 126 8.62 -28.84 -10.66
CA SER A 126 8.33 -29.44 -9.33
C SER A 126 9.39 -30.44 -8.85
N LYS A 127 10.12 -31.06 -9.79
CA LYS A 127 11.21 -32.01 -9.50
C LYS A 127 12.59 -31.36 -9.49
N SER A 128 12.69 -30.06 -9.74
CA SER A 128 13.98 -29.36 -9.79
C SER A 128 14.54 -29.13 -8.38
N ILE A 129 15.86 -29.25 -8.26
CA ILE A 129 16.57 -28.93 -7.02
C ILE A 129 16.68 -27.40 -6.93
N PRO A 130 16.20 -26.75 -5.85
CA PRO A 130 16.13 -25.29 -5.76
C PRO A 130 17.44 -24.57 -6.07
N ARG A 131 18.59 -25.14 -5.67
CA ARG A 131 19.92 -24.59 -5.98
C ARG A 131 20.19 -24.53 -7.49
N HIS A 132 19.84 -25.58 -8.23
CA HIS A 132 20.01 -25.63 -9.67
C HIS A 132 19.01 -24.71 -10.38
N SER A 133 17.75 -24.68 -9.93
CA SER A 133 16.73 -23.77 -10.47
C SER A 133 17.14 -22.32 -10.31
N PHE A 134 17.67 -21.94 -9.15
CA PHE A 134 18.19 -20.60 -8.90
C PHE A 134 19.39 -20.27 -9.81
N HIS A 135 20.31 -21.22 -10.01
CA HIS A 135 21.43 -21.01 -10.93
C HIS A 135 20.97 -20.87 -12.38
N SER A 136 20.08 -21.74 -12.85
CA SER A 136 19.47 -21.64 -14.19
C SER A 136 18.72 -20.33 -14.37
N TRP A 137 18.01 -19.86 -13.34
CA TRP A 137 17.36 -18.55 -13.35
C TRP A 137 18.38 -17.43 -13.54
N LEU A 138 19.49 -17.43 -12.80
CA LEU A 138 20.56 -16.45 -12.99
C LEU A 138 21.12 -16.49 -14.42
N VAL A 139 21.31 -17.67 -15.00
CA VAL A 139 21.77 -17.83 -16.39
C VAL A 139 20.76 -17.25 -17.39
N VAL A 140 19.46 -17.51 -17.22
CA VAL A 140 18.41 -16.95 -18.09
C VAL A 140 18.39 -15.41 -18.06
N PHE A 141 18.69 -14.81 -16.91
CA PHE A 141 18.80 -13.36 -16.76
C PHE A 141 20.21 -12.81 -17.03
N ASP A 142 21.14 -13.66 -17.50
CA ASP A 142 22.56 -13.36 -17.71
C ASP A 142 23.29 -12.89 -16.43
N ARG A 143 22.71 -13.03 -15.24
CA ARG A 143 23.21 -12.47 -13.97
C ARG A 143 24.37 -13.27 -13.35
N ASN A 144 24.88 -14.28 -14.02
CA ASN A 144 26.02 -15.05 -13.55
C ASN A 144 27.33 -14.30 -13.91
N PRO A 145 28.32 -14.20 -13.01
CA PRO A 145 29.64 -13.64 -13.33
C PRO A 145 30.42 -14.53 -14.30
N THR A 146 30.00 -14.56 -15.57
CA THR A 146 30.76 -15.13 -16.68
C THR A 146 31.95 -14.22 -16.99
N ARG A 147 33.02 -14.78 -17.58
CA ARG A 147 34.20 -13.99 -17.96
C ARG A 147 33.83 -12.83 -18.89
N ASP A 148 32.93 -13.05 -19.83
CA ASP A 148 32.44 -12.02 -20.75
C ASP A 148 31.75 -10.86 -20.01
N ARG A 149 30.98 -11.17 -18.95
CA ARG A 149 30.30 -10.16 -18.14
C ARG A 149 31.25 -9.46 -17.16
N LEU A 150 32.24 -10.17 -16.61
CA LEU A 150 33.27 -9.54 -15.78
C LEU A 150 34.14 -8.58 -16.61
N LEU A 151 34.42 -8.92 -17.87
CA LEU A 151 35.08 -8.04 -18.84
C LEU A 151 34.24 -6.79 -19.13
N SER A 152 32.93 -6.93 -19.33
CA SER A 152 32.04 -5.78 -19.56
C SER A 152 31.94 -4.85 -18.33
N TRP A 153 32.18 -5.37 -17.13
CA TRP A 153 32.33 -4.58 -15.90
C TRP A 153 33.72 -3.94 -15.73
N GLY A 154 34.66 -4.18 -16.64
CA GLY A 154 36.01 -3.62 -16.61
C GLY A 154 37.03 -4.38 -15.76
N LEU A 155 36.69 -5.60 -15.32
CA LEU A 155 37.63 -6.44 -14.58
C LEU A 155 38.66 -7.05 -15.53
N GLN A 156 39.93 -7.04 -15.12
CA GLN A 156 41.05 -7.60 -15.88
C GLN A 156 41.05 -9.13 -15.75
N VAL A 157 40.16 -9.79 -16.49
CA VAL A 157 40.05 -11.26 -16.56
C VAL A 157 40.49 -11.71 -17.96
N SER A 158 41.13 -12.88 -18.07
CA SER A 158 41.49 -13.43 -19.38
C SER A 158 40.24 -13.63 -20.25
N HIS A 159 40.30 -13.19 -21.51
CA HIS A 159 39.24 -13.35 -22.52
C HIS A 159 39.16 -14.78 -23.08
N LEU A 160 40.13 -15.64 -22.75
CA LEU A 160 40.16 -17.02 -23.21
C LEU A 160 39.22 -17.86 -22.33
N CYS A 161 38.11 -18.32 -22.88
CA CYS A 161 37.31 -19.40 -22.29
C CYS A 161 38.02 -20.73 -22.57
N ILE A 162 38.50 -21.38 -21.51
CA ILE A 162 39.05 -22.74 -21.57
C ILE A 162 37.86 -23.65 -21.31
N LEU A 163 37.43 -24.39 -22.34
CA LEU A 163 36.39 -25.41 -22.27
C LEU A 163 36.90 -26.67 -21.56
#